data_AF-A0A9N9LR05-F1
#
_entry.id   AF-A0A9N9LR05-F1
#
_cell.length_a   1.000
_cell.length_b   1.000
_cell.length_c   1.000
_cell.angle_alpha   90.00
_cell.angle_beta   90.00
_cell.angle_gamma   90.00
#
_symmetry.space_group_name_H-M   'P 1'
#
loop_
_entity.id
_entity.type
_entity.pdbx_description
1 polymer ?
#
loop_
_entity_poly.entity_id
_entity_poly.type
_entity_poly.pdbx_seq_one_letter_code
_entity_poly.pdbx_strand_id
1 'polypeptide(L)'
;MGRAKKPKVTPSKRVNPIAVLPKGPRPQNFFQGPQGEAPDMRIELFGTEFHVYSPVLKFYSAFFAKFLEPANKPPKPEVPFGSKRLKYEWVTQVDDDGQSYCLTDLANYTPRSPNAKRIKVTKIQQAEDILGFQKLLCVLNRKQCDLFSVQQLSNLVELADYYLALPEVSRSINYIQLTHPWSFFKRSIPQDCVSILPLALKLKHKLLFKECCIFLCNPYSDPKLNQLEDPKLKAIVKTAYNKVTSDLVQVFLTVIGAISKKHLGYKS
;
A
#
# COMPACT_ATOMS: atom_id res chain seq x y z
N MET A 1 -0.96 5.65 77.87
CA MET A 1 -0.33 4.65 77.00
C MET A 1 -1.08 4.61 75.67
N GLY A 2 -0.42 4.92 74.55
CA GLY A 2 -1.04 4.86 73.23
C GLY A 2 -0.01 5.13 72.14
N ARG A 3 0.65 4.06 71.69
CA ARG A 3 1.71 4.05 70.67
C ARG A 3 1.20 4.52 69.31
N ALA A 4 2.05 5.29 68.61
CA ALA A 4 1.94 5.63 67.20
C ALA A 4 1.87 4.40 66.29
N LYS A 5 1.11 4.49 65.18
CA LYS A 5 1.27 3.65 63.99
C LYS A 5 1.33 4.51 62.73
N LYS A 6 2.51 4.52 62.10
CA LYS A 6 2.82 5.04 60.76
C LYS A 6 2.14 4.16 59.67
N PRO A 7 1.93 4.72 58.46
CA PRO A 7 1.10 4.11 57.41
C PRO A 7 1.73 2.86 56.77
N LYS A 8 0.87 1.90 56.42
CA LYS A 8 1.21 0.67 55.71
C LYS A 8 1.34 0.98 54.21
N VAL A 9 2.56 1.02 53.70
CA VAL A 9 2.85 1.03 52.26
C VAL A 9 2.82 -0.42 51.79
N THR A 10 1.85 -0.78 50.94
CA THR A 10 1.81 -2.06 50.24
C THR A 10 2.75 -2.02 49.03
N PRO A 11 3.60 -3.04 48.79
CA PRO A 11 4.53 -3.03 47.67
C PRO A 11 3.80 -3.25 46.35
N SER A 12 4.01 -2.34 45.39
CA SER A 12 3.63 -2.48 43.99
C SER A 12 4.32 -3.72 43.39
N LYS A 13 3.53 -4.63 42.82
CA LYS A 13 4.00 -5.84 42.14
C LYS A 13 4.91 -5.43 40.98
N ARG A 14 6.22 -5.68 41.12
CA ARG A 14 7.18 -5.71 40.00
C ARG A 14 6.73 -6.80 39.03
N VAL A 15 6.38 -6.39 37.80
CA VAL A 15 6.17 -7.31 36.68
C VAL A 15 7.55 -7.73 36.18
N ASN A 16 7.82 -9.03 36.22
CA ASN A 16 9.06 -9.64 35.73
C ASN A 16 9.17 -9.49 34.20
N PRO A 17 10.31 -9.05 33.63
CA PRO A 17 10.56 -9.13 32.20
C PRO A 17 11.28 -10.44 31.87
N ILE A 18 10.52 -11.53 31.76
CA ILE A 18 10.99 -12.72 31.02
C ILE A 18 9.88 -13.10 30.05
N ALA A 19 9.93 -12.51 28.86
CA ALA A 19 9.23 -13.04 27.69
C ALA A 19 10.31 -13.43 26.68
N VAL A 20 10.75 -14.68 26.79
CA VAL A 20 11.52 -15.35 25.74
C VAL A 20 10.66 -15.33 24.47
N LEU A 21 11.23 -14.85 23.37
CA LEU A 21 10.58 -14.84 22.05
C LEU A 21 10.02 -16.24 21.74
N PRO A 22 8.71 -16.39 21.46
CA PRO A 22 8.16 -17.69 21.12
C PRO A 22 8.75 -18.16 19.78
N LYS A 23 9.34 -19.36 19.78
CA LYS A 23 9.72 -20.13 18.58
C LYS A 23 8.44 -20.63 17.90
N GLY A 24 7.68 -19.71 17.31
CA GLY A 24 6.54 -19.99 16.43
C GLY A 24 6.82 -19.52 15.00
N PRO A 25 5.90 -19.76 14.04
CA PRO A 25 5.96 -19.09 12.74
C PRO A 25 6.06 -17.58 12.97
N ARG A 26 6.99 -16.92 12.27
CA ARG A 26 7.28 -15.49 12.45
C ARG A 26 5.99 -14.68 12.28
N PRO A 27 5.67 -13.73 13.17
CA PRO A 27 4.47 -12.91 13.02
C PRO A 27 4.48 -12.19 11.67
N GLN A 28 3.32 -12.09 11.00
CA GLN A 28 3.20 -11.38 9.71
C GLN A 28 3.67 -9.92 9.78
N ASN A 29 3.70 -9.33 10.97
CA ASN A 29 4.07 -7.93 11.22
C ASN A 29 5.55 -7.72 11.54
N PHE A 30 6.41 -8.72 11.25
CA PHE A 30 7.85 -8.66 11.51
C PHE A 30 8.66 -8.59 10.21
N PHE A 31 9.43 -7.52 10.04
CA PHE A 31 10.17 -7.18 8.82
C PHE A 31 11.66 -6.99 9.13
N GLN A 32 12.43 -8.05 8.88
CA GLN A 32 13.88 -8.08 9.05
C GLN A 32 14.61 -7.40 7.91
N GLY A 33 15.88 -7.07 8.16
CA GLY A 33 16.77 -6.62 7.10
C GLY A 33 17.06 -7.71 6.07
N PRO A 34 17.60 -7.31 4.89
CA PRO A 34 17.87 -8.24 3.79
C PRO A 34 18.79 -9.41 4.15
N GLN A 35 19.66 -9.24 5.16
CA GLN A 35 20.59 -10.26 5.65
C GLN A 35 20.10 -10.90 6.96
N GLY A 36 18.82 -10.73 7.32
CA GLY A 36 18.23 -11.26 8.55
C GLY A 36 18.45 -10.38 9.78
N GLU A 37 18.87 -9.12 9.60
CA GLU A 37 19.04 -8.18 10.70
C GLU A 37 17.73 -7.99 11.46
N ALA A 38 17.84 -7.89 12.78
CA ALA A 38 16.68 -7.67 13.64
C ALA A 38 16.08 -6.28 13.38
N PRO A 39 14.75 -6.14 13.43
CA PRO A 39 14.08 -4.85 13.42
C PRO A 39 14.63 -3.91 14.49
N ASP A 40 14.74 -2.62 14.15
CA ASP A 40 15.17 -1.55 15.06
C ASP A 40 14.12 -0.44 15.21
N MET A 41 12.92 -0.64 14.64
CA MET A 41 11.78 0.26 14.72
C MET A 41 10.50 -0.49 15.09
N ARG A 42 9.71 0.09 16.00
CA ARG A 42 8.33 -0.32 16.32
C ARG A 42 7.37 0.75 15.82
N ILE A 43 6.35 0.35 15.07
CA ILE A 43 5.24 1.20 14.63
C ILE A 43 3.95 0.60 15.19
N GLU A 44 3.23 1.36 16.00
CA GLU A 44 1.91 1.01 16.49
C GLU A 44 0.85 1.74 15.66
N LEU A 45 0.03 0.98 14.95
CA LEU A 45 -1.09 1.48 14.15
C LEU A 45 -2.42 0.96 14.70
N PHE A 46 -3.22 1.84 15.30
CA PHE A 46 -4.51 1.47 15.91
C PHE A 46 -4.44 0.24 16.85
N GLY A 47 -3.38 0.14 17.65
CA GLY A 47 -3.12 -0.98 18.57
C GLY A 47 -2.51 -2.23 17.92
N THR A 48 -2.27 -2.23 16.60
CA THR A 48 -1.51 -3.27 15.91
C THR A 48 -0.04 -2.88 15.82
N GLU A 49 0.83 -3.76 16.28
CA GLU A 49 2.28 -3.51 16.27
C GLU A 49 2.96 -4.10 15.04
N PHE A 50 3.84 -3.30 14.44
CA PHE A 50 4.74 -3.67 13.37
C PHE A 50 6.19 -3.46 13.79
N HIS A 51 7.02 -4.48 13.59
CA HIS A 51 8.46 -4.39 13.84
C HIS A 51 9.20 -4.35 12.51
N VAL A 52 9.89 -3.25 12.24
CA VAL A 52 10.49 -2.98 10.94
C VAL A 52 11.98 -2.65 11.06
N TYR A 53 12.76 -3.08 10.08
CA TYR A 53 14.15 -2.65 9.90
C TYR A 53 14.18 -1.28 9.20
N SER A 54 14.48 -0.23 9.96
CA SER A 54 14.38 1.15 9.50
C SER A 54 15.24 1.51 8.27
N PRO A 55 16.43 0.92 8.01
CA PRO A 55 17.20 1.24 6.81
C PRO A 55 16.45 0.94 5.50
N VAL A 56 15.62 -0.11 5.47
CA VAL A 56 14.81 -0.44 4.28
C VAL A 56 13.76 0.64 4.03
N LEU A 57 13.09 1.12 5.09
CA LEU A 57 12.13 2.21 4.96
C LEU A 57 12.80 3.50 4.47
N LYS A 58 13.95 3.87 5.05
CA LYS A 58 14.72 5.05 4.61
C LYS A 58 15.14 4.97 3.15
N PHE A 59 15.51 3.78 2.68
CA PHE A 59 15.97 3.59 1.31
C PHE A 59 14.84 3.73 0.28
N TYR A 60 13.64 3.27 0.61
CA TYR A 60 12.52 3.19 -0.33
C TYR A 60 11.41 4.23 -0.15
N SER A 61 11.53 5.08 0.87
CA SER A 61 10.57 6.15 1.17
C SER A 61 11.32 7.41 1.56
N ALA A 62 11.19 8.44 0.74
CA ALA A 62 11.76 9.76 1.03
C ALA A 62 11.18 10.37 2.32
N PHE A 63 9.93 10.02 2.64
CA PHE A 63 9.31 10.39 3.91
C PHE A 63 10.09 9.79 5.09
N PHE A 64 10.28 8.46 5.13
CA PHE A 64 11.00 7.83 6.23
C PHE A 64 12.47 8.22 6.28
N ALA A 65 13.12 8.49 5.14
CA ALA A 65 14.47 9.06 5.10
C ALA A 65 14.52 10.37 5.91
N LYS A 66 13.65 11.33 5.57
CA LYS A 66 13.61 12.65 6.21
C LYS A 66 13.27 12.57 7.70
N PHE A 67 12.27 11.80 8.10
CA PHE A 67 11.78 11.79 9.49
C PHE A 67 12.54 10.84 10.43
N LEU A 68 13.37 9.95 9.90
CA LEU A 68 14.23 9.05 10.68
C LEU A 68 15.71 9.47 10.65
N GLU A 69 16.07 10.55 9.97
CA GLU A 69 17.41 11.12 9.97
C GLU A 69 17.82 11.65 11.36
N PRO A 70 19.05 11.37 11.83
CA PRO A 70 19.52 11.81 13.15
C PRO A 70 19.50 13.33 13.34
N ALA A 71 19.72 14.09 12.27
CA ALA A 71 19.76 15.56 12.32
C ALA A 71 18.42 16.19 12.73
N ASN A 72 17.31 15.46 12.57
CA ASN A 72 15.96 15.92 12.91
C ASN A 72 15.51 15.50 14.31
N LYS A 73 16.38 14.91 15.15
CA LYS A 73 15.99 14.42 16.48
C LYS A 73 16.96 14.85 17.58
N PRO A 74 16.45 15.33 18.74
CA PRO A 74 17.27 15.43 19.94
C PRO A 74 17.70 14.04 20.42
N PRO A 75 18.84 13.91 21.14
CA PRO A 75 19.33 12.64 21.65
C PRO A 75 18.31 12.00 22.58
N LYS A 76 17.94 10.73 22.31
CA LYS A 76 16.96 9.99 23.11
C LYS A 76 17.63 9.13 24.19
N PRO A 77 17.03 9.02 25.38
CA PRO A 77 17.35 7.94 26.31
C PRO A 77 16.85 6.61 25.74
N GLU A 78 17.74 5.64 25.63
CA GLU A 78 17.48 4.34 25.00
C GLU A 78 16.64 3.44 25.92
N VAL A 79 15.52 2.91 25.43
CA VAL A 79 14.63 2.01 26.19
C VAL A 79 14.97 0.54 25.86
N PRO A 80 15.15 -0.35 26.84
CA PRO A 80 15.47 -1.76 26.56
C PRO A 80 14.24 -2.55 26.08
N PHE A 81 14.34 -3.20 24.91
CA PHE A 81 13.39 -4.22 24.45
C PHE A 81 14.15 -5.53 24.13
N GLY A 82 14.28 -6.42 25.11
CA GLY A 82 15.17 -7.58 24.99
C GLY A 82 16.63 -7.16 24.75
N SER A 83 17.47 -8.10 24.27
CA SER A 83 18.93 -7.90 24.10
C SER A 83 19.32 -6.86 23.02
N LYS A 84 18.38 -6.18 22.36
CA LYS A 84 18.64 -5.13 21.36
C LYS A 84 17.75 -3.90 21.63
N ARG A 85 18.34 -2.70 21.54
CA ARG A 85 17.67 -1.42 21.81
C ARG A 85 16.89 -0.97 20.57
N LEU A 86 15.59 -0.69 20.70
CA LEU A 86 14.79 -0.09 19.63
C LEU A 86 15.27 1.35 19.43
N LYS A 87 15.52 1.75 18.18
CA LYS A 87 15.96 3.12 17.84
C LYS A 87 14.78 4.06 17.64
N TYR A 88 13.68 3.52 17.13
CA TYR A 88 12.52 4.31 16.73
C TYR A 88 11.23 3.64 17.24
N GLU A 89 10.37 4.45 17.84
CA GLU A 89 9.04 4.04 18.28
C GLU A 89 8.03 5.07 17.81
N TRP A 90 7.11 4.65 16.96
CA TRP A 90 6.12 5.50 16.32
C TRP A 90 4.73 4.98 16.66
N VAL A 91 3.79 5.89 16.90
CA VAL A 91 2.40 5.57 17.27
C VAL A 91 1.42 6.37 16.41
N THR A 92 0.21 5.87 16.26
CA THR A 92 -0.88 6.61 15.63
C THR A 92 -1.25 7.83 16.45
N GLN A 93 -1.23 9.00 15.81
CA GLN A 93 -1.81 10.22 16.33
C GLN A 93 -2.99 10.60 15.43
N VAL A 94 -4.20 10.60 15.98
CA VAL A 94 -5.41 11.03 15.27
C VAL A 94 -5.46 12.56 15.27
N ASP A 95 -5.87 13.18 14.17
CA ASP A 95 -5.98 14.64 14.00
C ASP A 95 -7.28 15.19 14.59
N ASP A 96 -7.40 16.53 14.69
CA ASP A 96 -8.41 17.23 15.52
C ASP A 96 -9.85 17.01 15.06
N ASP A 97 -10.01 16.62 13.80
CA ASP A 97 -11.27 16.20 13.20
C ASP A 97 -11.78 14.85 13.76
N GLY A 98 -10.87 14.02 14.29
CA GLY A 98 -11.12 12.64 14.71
C GLY A 98 -11.27 11.66 13.55
N GLN A 99 -10.96 12.08 12.32
CA GLN A 99 -11.18 11.34 11.07
C GLN A 99 -9.88 11.04 10.34
N SER A 100 -8.88 11.92 10.38
CA SER A 100 -7.54 11.64 9.84
C SER A 100 -6.54 11.28 10.94
N TYR A 101 -5.41 10.69 10.54
CA TYR A 101 -4.34 10.34 11.45
C TYR A 101 -2.98 10.44 10.76
N CYS A 102 -1.93 10.58 11.56
CA CYS A 102 -0.54 10.49 11.14
C CYS A 102 0.25 9.57 12.07
N LEU A 103 1.43 9.15 11.64
CA LEU A 103 2.38 8.47 12.51
C LEU A 103 3.30 9.50 13.15
N THR A 104 3.37 9.48 14.48
CA THR A 104 4.21 10.39 15.27
C THR A 104 5.18 9.59 16.12
N ASP A 105 6.37 10.15 16.29
CA ASP A 105 7.35 9.60 17.22
C ASP A 105 6.77 9.57 18.65
N LEU A 106 6.83 8.41 19.32
CA LEU A 106 6.29 8.21 20.66
C LEU A 106 6.83 9.23 21.67
N ALA A 107 8.08 9.70 21.49
CA ALA A 107 8.66 10.73 22.36
C ALA A 107 8.00 12.11 22.20
N ASN A 108 7.43 12.39 21.01
CA ASN A 108 6.73 13.63 20.70
C ASN A 108 5.21 13.46 20.83
N TYR A 109 4.74 12.25 21.16
CA TYR A 109 3.32 11.99 21.31
C TYR A 109 2.78 12.73 22.53
N THR A 110 1.82 13.61 22.30
CA THR A 110 1.06 14.27 23.36
C THR A 110 -0.30 13.58 23.49
N PRO A 111 -0.56 12.87 24.61
CA PRO A 111 -1.89 12.38 24.90
C PRO A 111 -2.82 13.60 24.92
N ARG A 112 -3.82 13.60 24.05
CA ARG A 112 -4.70 14.76 23.91
C ARG A 112 -5.40 15.11 25.23
N SER A 113 -5.72 16.40 25.35
CA SER A 113 -6.66 16.95 26.35
C SER A 113 -7.91 16.07 26.47
N PRO A 114 -8.50 15.90 27.67
CA PRO A 114 -9.69 15.06 27.91
C PRO A 114 -10.91 15.40 27.03
N ASN A 115 -10.92 16.54 26.33
CA ASN A 115 -11.94 16.95 25.36
C ASN A 115 -11.67 16.52 23.90
N ALA A 116 -10.59 15.79 23.64
CA ALA A 116 -10.38 15.20 22.34
C ALA A 116 -11.50 14.24 21.98
N LYS A 117 -12.20 14.57 20.90
CA LYS A 117 -13.24 13.71 20.33
C LYS A 117 -12.66 12.31 20.16
N ARG A 118 -13.39 11.31 20.67
CA ARG A 118 -13.10 9.88 20.45
C ARG A 118 -12.82 9.65 18.97
N ILE A 119 -11.90 8.73 18.67
CA ILE A 119 -11.63 8.26 17.30
C ILE A 119 -12.98 8.01 16.62
N LYS A 120 -13.31 8.80 15.60
CA LYS A 120 -14.55 8.65 14.83
C LYS A 120 -14.40 7.61 13.72
N VAL A 121 -13.15 7.26 13.41
CA VAL A 121 -12.80 6.20 12.47
C VAL A 121 -13.43 4.89 12.97
N THR A 122 -14.23 4.26 12.12
CA THR A 122 -14.89 3.00 12.45
C THR A 122 -13.85 1.89 12.62
N LYS A 123 -14.17 0.85 13.39
CA LYS A 123 -13.29 -0.33 13.50
C LYS A 123 -13.01 -1.00 12.15
N ILE A 124 -13.96 -0.89 11.21
CA ILE A 124 -13.81 -1.40 9.85
C ILE A 124 -12.73 -0.61 9.11
N GLN A 125 -12.82 0.72 9.13
CA GLN A 125 -11.82 1.59 8.49
C GLN A 125 -10.43 1.38 9.11
N GLN A 126 -10.33 1.26 10.44
CA GLN A 126 -9.05 0.95 11.10
C GLN A 126 -8.46 -0.37 10.60
N ALA A 127 -9.28 -1.41 10.45
CA ALA A 127 -8.82 -2.70 9.93
C ALA A 127 -8.33 -2.60 8.46
N GLU A 128 -9.02 -1.82 7.63
CA GLU A 128 -8.60 -1.55 6.25
C GLU A 128 -7.29 -0.76 6.19
N ASP A 129 -7.12 0.23 7.05
CA ASP A 129 -5.90 1.05 7.16
C ASP A 129 -4.72 0.20 7.64
N ILE A 130 -4.92 -0.65 8.66
CA ILE A 130 -3.92 -1.62 9.13
C ILE A 130 -3.49 -2.54 7.99
N LEU A 131 -4.45 -3.09 7.25
CA LEU A 131 -4.17 -3.99 6.14
C LEU A 131 -3.44 -3.27 4.99
N GLY A 132 -3.88 -2.06 4.64
CA GLY A 132 -3.24 -1.23 3.62
C GLY A 132 -1.80 -0.89 3.99
N PHE A 133 -1.56 -0.50 5.24
CA PHE A 133 -0.23 -0.20 5.75
C PHE A 133 0.66 -1.45 5.80
N GLN A 134 0.13 -2.59 6.23
CA GLN A 134 0.84 -3.87 6.18
C GLN A 134 1.27 -4.21 4.74
N LYS A 135 0.38 -4.03 3.75
CA LYS A 135 0.72 -4.25 2.33
C LYS A 135 1.81 -3.28 1.86
N LEU A 136 1.76 -2.01 2.26
CA LEU A 136 2.83 -1.05 1.98
C LEU A 136 4.17 -1.52 2.57
N LEU A 137 4.19 -1.98 3.82
CA LEU A 137 5.40 -2.54 4.44
C LEU A 137 5.90 -3.76 3.68
N CYS A 138 5.02 -4.66 3.22
CA CYS A 138 5.42 -5.77 2.37
C CYS A 138 6.09 -5.28 1.08
N VAL A 139 5.50 -4.29 0.40
CA VAL A 139 6.05 -3.70 -0.83
C VAL A 139 7.44 -3.11 -0.58
N LEU A 140 7.61 -2.28 0.45
CA LEU A 140 8.90 -1.66 0.79
C LEU A 140 9.97 -2.71 1.14
N ASN A 141 9.57 -3.80 1.78
CA ASN A 141 10.47 -4.91 2.13
C ASN A 141 10.61 -5.95 1.01
N ARG A 142 10.08 -5.69 -0.19
CA ARG A 142 10.07 -6.62 -1.34
C ARG A 142 9.52 -8.00 -1.01
N LYS A 143 8.60 -8.07 -0.05
CA LYS A 143 7.84 -9.28 0.27
C LYS A 143 6.64 -9.38 -0.66
N GLN A 144 6.19 -10.60 -0.88
CA GLN A 144 4.97 -10.86 -1.66
C GLN A 144 3.78 -10.20 -0.95
N CYS A 145 2.96 -9.50 -1.72
CA CYS A 145 1.69 -8.96 -1.27
C CYS A 145 0.62 -9.27 -2.32
N ASP A 146 -0.56 -9.63 -1.85
CA ASP A 146 -1.69 -9.88 -2.74
C ASP A 146 -2.50 -8.60 -2.94
N LEU A 147 -3.12 -8.45 -4.11
CA LEU A 147 -4.15 -7.46 -4.38
C LEU A 147 -5.39 -8.19 -4.87
N PHE A 148 -6.54 -7.93 -4.23
CA PHE A 148 -7.80 -8.62 -4.54
C PHE A 148 -8.90 -7.68 -5.04
N SER A 149 -8.76 -6.37 -4.84
CA SER A 149 -9.77 -5.38 -5.23
C SER A 149 -9.16 -4.06 -5.66
N VAL A 150 -9.95 -3.28 -6.40
CA VAL A 150 -9.58 -1.93 -6.82
C VAL A 150 -9.45 -1.00 -5.61
N GLN A 151 -10.31 -1.15 -4.61
CA GLN A 151 -10.22 -0.39 -3.36
C GLN A 151 -8.88 -0.62 -2.65
N GLN A 152 -8.40 -1.87 -2.59
CA GLN A 152 -7.09 -2.17 -2.01
C GLN A 152 -5.95 -1.51 -2.79
N LEU A 153 -6.05 -1.47 -4.13
CA LEU A 153 -5.08 -0.75 -4.95
C LEU A 153 -5.14 0.77 -4.68
N SER A 154 -6.34 1.36 -4.61
CA SER A 154 -6.51 2.79 -4.34
C SER A 154 -5.89 3.16 -2.99
N ASN A 155 -6.25 2.46 -1.92
CA ASN A 155 -5.71 2.70 -0.58
C ASN A 155 -4.18 2.53 -0.55
N LEU A 156 -3.65 1.52 -1.24
CA LEU A 156 -2.19 1.31 -1.32
C LEU A 156 -1.50 2.45 -2.08
N VAL A 157 -2.10 2.94 -3.17
CA VAL A 157 -1.57 4.07 -3.95
C VAL A 157 -1.61 5.36 -3.14
N GLU A 158 -2.68 5.61 -2.38
CA GLU A 158 -2.80 6.76 -1.50
C GLU A 158 -1.76 6.73 -0.38
N LEU A 159 -1.61 5.57 0.30
CA LEU A 159 -0.57 5.41 1.31
C LEU A 159 0.84 5.59 0.72
N ALA A 160 1.09 5.02 -0.47
CA ALA A 160 2.38 5.18 -1.14
C ALA A 160 2.63 6.60 -1.64
N ASP A 161 1.59 7.36 -1.98
CA ASP A 161 1.72 8.78 -2.27
C ASP A 161 2.08 9.57 -1.01
N TYR A 162 1.36 9.33 0.10
CA TYR A 162 1.63 9.96 1.39
C TYR A 162 3.05 9.67 1.91
N TYR A 163 3.46 8.40 1.91
CA TYR A 163 4.79 7.97 2.35
C TYR A 163 5.86 8.10 1.25
N LEU A 164 5.58 8.76 0.13
CA LEU A 164 6.55 9.02 -0.96
C LEU A 164 7.25 7.76 -1.47
N ALA A 165 6.48 6.70 -1.71
CA ALA A 165 6.91 5.35 -2.08
C ALA A 165 6.20 4.78 -3.33
N LEU A 166 5.55 5.63 -4.15
CA LEU A 166 4.89 5.22 -5.40
C LEU A 166 5.76 4.35 -6.34
N PRO A 167 7.08 4.60 -6.52
CA PRO A 167 7.90 3.76 -7.38
C PRO A 167 7.95 2.29 -6.93
N GLU A 168 7.93 2.03 -5.62
CA GLU A 168 7.98 0.65 -5.11
C GLU A 168 6.67 -0.08 -5.35
N VAL A 169 5.52 0.60 -5.19
CA VAL A 169 4.21 0.02 -5.54
C VAL A 169 4.13 -0.29 -7.03
N SER A 170 4.64 0.61 -7.87
CA SER A 170 4.71 0.38 -9.32
C SER A 170 5.53 -0.88 -9.65
N ARG A 171 6.68 -1.09 -8.98
CA ARG A 171 7.48 -2.32 -9.16
C ARG A 171 6.78 -3.57 -8.63
N SER A 172 6.14 -3.50 -7.47
CA SER A 172 5.47 -4.66 -6.88
C SER A 172 4.28 -5.13 -7.72
N ILE A 173 3.57 -4.24 -8.42
CA ILE A 173 2.46 -4.62 -9.29
C ILE A 173 2.91 -5.58 -10.40
N ASN A 174 4.10 -5.36 -10.99
CA ASN A 174 4.66 -6.31 -11.96
C ASN A 174 4.88 -7.70 -11.36
N TYR A 175 5.33 -7.76 -10.11
CA TYR A 175 5.52 -9.02 -9.40
C TYR A 175 4.18 -9.72 -9.16
N ILE A 176 3.16 -8.98 -8.71
CA ILE A 176 1.79 -9.49 -8.49
C ILE A 176 1.19 -10.04 -9.78
N GLN A 177 1.42 -9.36 -10.91
CA GLN A 177 0.98 -9.83 -12.22
C GLN A 177 1.57 -11.20 -12.58
N LEU A 178 2.85 -11.42 -12.24
CA LEU A 178 3.55 -12.67 -12.55
C LEU A 178 3.16 -13.82 -11.60
N THR A 179 2.91 -13.52 -10.33
CA THR A 179 2.59 -14.57 -9.33
C THR A 179 1.11 -14.91 -9.28
N HIS A 180 0.22 -13.93 -9.43
CA HIS A 180 -1.23 -14.11 -9.30
C HIS A 180 -2.00 -13.44 -10.45
N PRO A 181 -1.80 -13.85 -11.71
CA PRO A 181 -2.46 -13.22 -12.86
C PRO A 181 -3.99 -13.34 -12.83
N TRP A 182 -4.53 -14.36 -12.14
CA TRP A 182 -5.96 -14.68 -12.14
C TRP A 182 -6.79 -13.87 -11.14
N SER A 183 -6.19 -13.29 -10.09
CA SER A 183 -6.95 -12.59 -9.04
C SER A 183 -7.29 -11.16 -9.48
N PHE A 184 -6.32 -10.26 -9.50
CA PHE A 184 -6.54 -8.84 -9.76
C PHE A 184 -6.72 -8.53 -11.26
N PHE A 185 -5.79 -9.01 -12.09
CA PHE A 185 -5.72 -8.60 -13.50
C PHE A 185 -6.88 -9.14 -14.34
N LYS A 186 -7.33 -10.38 -14.10
CA LYS A 186 -8.44 -10.98 -14.86
C LYS A 186 -9.82 -10.68 -14.28
N ARG A 187 -9.96 -10.38 -12.99
CA ARG A 187 -11.27 -10.15 -12.36
C ARG A 187 -11.59 -8.67 -12.15
N SER A 188 -10.65 -7.91 -11.56
CA SER A 188 -10.90 -6.53 -11.16
C SER A 188 -10.77 -5.54 -12.34
N ILE A 189 -9.78 -5.72 -13.20
CA ILE A 189 -9.57 -4.80 -14.34
C ILE A 189 -10.77 -4.75 -15.30
N PRO A 190 -11.37 -5.88 -15.74
CA PRO A 190 -12.50 -5.82 -16.66
C PRO A 190 -13.75 -5.19 -16.05
N GLN A 191 -13.91 -5.33 -14.73
CA GLN A 191 -15.07 -4.83 -13.98
C GLN A 191 -15.01 -3.31 -13.81
N ASP A 192 -13.82 -2.77 -13.53
CA ASP A 192 -13.68 -1.36 -13.15
C ASP A 192 -12.39 -0.72 -13.72
N CYS A 193 -12.22 -0.83 -15.04
CA CYS A 193 -11.08 -0.24 -15.76
C CYS A 193 -11.06 1.29 -15.73
N VAL A 194 -12.22 1.94 -15.51
CA VAL A 194 -12.37 3.39 -15.47
C VAL A 194 -11.68 3.98 -14.24
N SER A 195 -11.88 3.39 -13.06
CA SER A 195 -11.26 3.87 -11.82
C SER A 195 -9.79 3.48 -11.69
N ILE A 196 -9.36 2.36 -12.28
CA ILE A 196 -7.97 1.89 -12.24
C ILE A 196 -7.07 2.74 -13.15
N LEU A 197 -7.60 3.30 -14.25
CA LEU A 197 -6.79 4.04 -15.23
C LEU A 197 -6.09 5.27 -14.62
N PRO A 198 -6.75 6.14 -13.82
CA PRO A 198 -6.07 7.21 -13.08
C PRO A 198 -5.00 6.69 -12.10
N LEU A 199 -5.25 5.57 -11.41
CA LEU A 199 -4.29 4.97 -10.49
C LEU A 199 -3.04 4.49 -11.25
N ALA A 200 -3.22 3.86 -12.40
CA ALA A 200 -2.14 3.42 -13.27
C ALA A 200 -1.29 4.59 -13.78
N LEU A 201 -1.94 5.72 -14.09
CA LEU A 201 -1.27 6.95 -14.48
C LEU A 201 -0.47 7.54 -13.31
N LYS A 202 -1.04 7.61 -12.10
CA LYS A 202 -0.38 8.09 -10.88
C LYS A 202 0.86 7.26 -10.54
N LEU A 203 0.77 5.94 -10.69
CA LEU A 203 1.88 5.00 -10.52
C LEU A 203 2.90 5.02 -11.67
N LYS A 204 2.60 5.71 -12.78
CA LYS A 204 3.36 5.68 -14.04
C LYS A 204 3.59 4.25 -14.54
N HIS A 205 2.62 3.36 -14.32
CA HIS A 205 2.75 1.93 -14.57
C HIS A 205 2.26 1.55 -15.97
N LYS A 206 3.21 1.40 -16.91
CA LYS A 206 2.93 1.21 -18.34
C LYS A 206 2.05 -0.01 -18.68
N LEU A 207 2.31 -1.16 -18.05
CA LEU A 207 1.59 -2.39 -18.35
C LEU A 207 0.13 -2.31 -17.88
N LEU A 208 -0.07 -1.92 -16.63
CA LEU A 208 -1.41 -1.72 -16.06
C LEU A 208 -2.22 -0.71 -16.86
N PHE A 209 -1.60 0.41 -17.26
CA PHE A 209 -2.26 1.40 -18.11
C PHE A 209 -2.72 0.79 -19.45
N LYS A 210 -1.86 0.01 -20.12
CA LYS A 210 -2.21 -0.67 -21.38
C LYS A 210 -3.35 -1.67 -21.20
N GLU A 211 -3.31 -2.49 -20.15
CA GLU A 211 -4.39 -3.44 -19.83
C GLU A 211 -5.73 -2.71 -19.65
N CYS A 212 -5.75 -1.62 -18.86
CA CYS A 212 -6.95 -0.80 -18.71
C CYS A 212 -7.45 -0.24 -20.04
N CYS A 213 -6.56 0.26 -20.91
CA CYS A 213 -6.95 0.74 -22.24
C CYS A 213 -7.55 -0.36 -23.12
N ILE A 214 -7.00 -1.58 -23.08
CA ILE A 214 -7.53 -2.72 -23.82
C ILE A 214 -8.97 -3.01 -23.37
N PHE A 215 -9.22 -3.08 -22.07
CA PHE A 215 -10.57 -3.34 -21.53
C PHE A 215 -11.55 -2.19 -21.75
N LEU A 216 -11.10 -0.94 -21.79
CA LEU A 216 -11.95 0.22 -22.12
C LEU A 216 -12.38 0.21 -23.60
N CYS A 217 -11.50 -0.25 -24.49
CA CYS A 217 -11.78 -0.39 -25.92
C CYS A 217 -12.65 -1.61 -26.25
N ASN A 218 -12.87 -2.51 -25.29
CA ASN A 218 -13.61 -3.75 -25.45
C ASN A 218 -15.03 -3.62 -24.85
N PRO A 219 -16.10 -4.06 -25.53
CA PRO A 219 -16.17 -4.54 -26.91
C PRO A 219 -16.00 -3.42 -27.95
N TYR A 220 -15.31 -3.71 -29.05
CA TYR A 220 -15.02 -2.74 -30.12
C TYR A 220 -16.28 -2.19 -30.82
N SER A 221 -17.44 -2.79 -30.59
CA SER A 221 -18.73 -2.28 -31.06
C SER A 221 -19.33 -1.20 -30.14
N ASP A 222 -19.00 -1.24 -28.84
CA ASP A 222 -19.51 -0.33 -27.82
C ASP A 222 -18.44 -0.08 -26.74
N PRO A 223 -17.42 0.72 -27.06
CA PRO A 223 -16.30 0.94 -26.15
C PRO A 223 -16.71 1.86 -25.00
N LYS A 224 -16.23 1.58 -23.78
CA LYS A 224 -16.59 2.32 -22.55
C LYS A 224 -15.95 3.72 -22.43
N LEU A 225 -15.53 4.32 -23.55
CA LEU A 225 -14.83 5.62 -23.60
C LEU A 225 -15.66 6.78 -23.06
N ASN A 226 -16.98 6.66 -23.08
CA ASN A 226 -17.88 7.69 -22.60
C ASN A 226 -17.94 7.79 -21.08
N GLN A 227 -17.45 6.77 -20.36
CA GLN A 227 -17.41 6.73 -18.90
C GLN A 227 -16.17 7.45 -18.33
N LEU A 228 -15.23 7.88 -19.19
CA LEU A 228 -14.06 8.63 -18.78
C LEU A 228 -14.41 10.11 -18.60
N GLU A 229 -14.25 10.62 -17.38
CA GLU A 229 -14.45 12.02 -17.03
C GLU A 229 -13.32 12.91 -17.54
N ASP A 230 -12.07 12.45 -17.46
CA ASP A 230 -10.90 13.24 -17.87
C ASP A 230 -10.79 13.32 -19.41
N PRO A 231 -10.91 14.52 -20.01
CA PRO A 231 -10.85 14.69 -21.45
C PRO A 231 -9.48 14.33 -22.04
N LYS A 232 -8.38 14.48 -21.30
CA LYS A 232 -7.04 14.13 -21.76
C LYS A 232 -6.88 12.62 -21.84
N LEU A 233 -7.27 11.91 -20.78
CA LEU A 233 -7.28 10.44 -20.79
C LEU A 233 -8.20 9.92 -21.89
N LYS A 234 -9.39 10.50 -22.03
CA LYS A 234 -10.33 10.13 -23.10
C LYS A 234 -9.73 10.30 -24.50
N ALA A 235 -9.00 11.40 -24.76
CA ALA A 235 -8.32 11.62 -26.04
C ALA A 235 -7.22 10.57 -26.32
N ILE A 236 -6.44 10.21 -25.30
CA ILE A 236 -5.39 9.19 -25.41
C ILE A 236 -6.00 7.83 -25.75
N VAL A 237 -7.01 7.39 -24.99
CA VAL A 237 -7.66 6.09 -25.22
C VAL A 237 -8.40 6.09 -26.56
N LYS A 238 -9.07 7.18 -26.94
CA LYS A 238 -9.73 7.31 -28.26
C LYS A 238 -8.74 7.20 -29.42
N THR A 239 -7.54 7.79 -29.28
CA THR A 239 -6.49 7.67 -30.30
C THR A 239 -6.02 6.23 -30.45
N ALA A 240 -5.82 5.53 -29.32
CA ALA A 240 -5.47 4.11 -29.32
C ALA A 240 -6.59 3.24 -29.95
N TYR A 241 -7.85 3.51 -29.59
CA TYR A 241 -9.02 2.84 -30.14
C TYR A 241 -9.10 3.01 -31.67
N ASN A 242 -9.03 4.24 -32.16
CA ASN A 242 -9.09 4.54 -33.60
C ASN A 242 -7.98 3.86 -34.39
N LYS A 243 -6.78 3.75 -33.81
CA LYS A 243 -5.67 3.02 -34.43
C LYS A 243 -5.99 1.53 -34.53
N VAL A 244 -6.41 0.91 -33.44
CA VAL A 244 -6.75 -0.51 -33.40
C VAL A 244 -7.91 -0.84 -34.34
N THR A 245 -8.94 0.01 -34.41
CA THR A 245 -10.07 -0.20 -35.32
C THR A 245 -9.68 -0.03 -36.78
N SER A 246 -8.83 0.95 -37.10
CA SER A 246 -8.26 1.10 -38.45
C SER A 246 -7.48 -0.14 -38.89
N ASP A 247 -6.59 -0.65 -38.04
CA ASP A 247 -5.80 -1.85 -38.32
C ASP A 247 -6.70 -3.09 -38.50
N LEU A 248 -7.71 -3.23 -37.65
CA LEU A 248 -8.68 -4.32 -37.71
C LEU A 248 -9.53 -4.26 -38.99
N VAL A 249 -9.96 -3.09 -39.44
CA VAL A 249 -10.65 -2.90 -40.72
C VAL A 249 -9.76 -3.31 -41.90
N GLN A 250 -8.47 -2.94 -41.89
CA GLN A 250 -7.53 -3.34 -42.94
C GLN A 250 -7.33 -4.85 -43.00
N VAL A 251 -7.23 -5.51 -41.84
CA VAL A 251 -7.17 -6.97 -41.76
C VAL A 251 -8.44 -7.61 -42.32
N PHE A 252 -9.63 -7.11 -41.95
CA PHE A 252 -10.89 -7.62 -42.48
C PHE A 252 -11.00 -7.46 -44.00
N LEU A 253 -10.64 -6.29 -44.54
CA LEU A 253 -10.63 -6.05 -45.98
C LEU A 253 -9.66 -7.00 -46.70
N THR A 254 -8.49 -7.25 -46.12
CA THR A 254 -7.49 -8.18 -46.67
C THR A 254 -8.02 -9.62 -46.69
N VAL A 255 -8.64 -10.07 -45.59
CA VAL A 255 -9.22 -11.42 -45.47
C VAL A 255 -10.38 -11.59 -46.44
N ILE A 256 -11.30 -10.63 -46.51
CA ILE A 256 -12.43 -10.64 -47.47
C ILE A 256 -11.90 -10.66 -48.90
N GLY A 257 -10.89 -9.86 -49.22
CA GLY A 257 -10.24 -9.84 -50.53
C GLY A 257 -9.59 -11.18 -50.89
N ALA A 258 -8.92 -11.83 -49.94
CA ALA A 258 -8.32 -13.16 -50.13
C ALA A 258 -9.37 -14.25 -50.35
N ILE A 259 -10.46 -14.23 -49.57
CA ILE A 259 -11.59 -15.17 -49.74
C ILE A 259 -12.26 -14.96 -51.10
N SER A 260 -12.51 -13.71 -51.49
CA SER A 260 -13.11 -13.36 -52.77
C SER A 260 -12.27 -13.83 -53.96
N LYS A 261 -10.94 -13.61 -53.93
CA LYS A 261 -10.01 -14.11 -54.96
C LYS A 261 -10.02 -15.65 -55.07
N LYS A 262 -10.13 -16.35 -53.94
CA LYS A 262 -10.19 -17.81 -53.90
C LYS A 262 -11.50 -18.37 -54.45
N HIS A 263 -12.63 -17.68 -54.22
CA HIS A 263 -13.94 -18.08 -54.74
C HIS A 263 -14.16 -17.70 -56.21
N LEU A 264 -13.55 -16.61 -56.70
CA LEU A 264 -13.68 -16.16 -58.09
C LEU A 264 -12.74 -16.87 -59.08
N GLY A 265 -11.98 -17.87 -58.63
CA GLY A 265 -11.25 -18.77 -59.53
C GLY A 265 -10.18 -18.11 -60.41
N TYR A 266 -9.61 -16.98 -60.00
CA TYR A 266 -8.46 -16.40 -60.69
C TYR A 266 -7.23 -17.28 -60.48
N LYS A 267 -7.01 -18.23 -61.40
CA LYS A 267 -5.71 -18.83 -61.65
C LYS A 267 -4.80 -17.76 -62.24
N SER A 268 -3.61 -17.61 -61.63
CA SER A 268 -2.48 -16.87 -62.19
C SER A 268 -2.11 -17.38 -63.58
#